data_AF-A0A800DSP1-F1
#
_entry.id   AF-A0A800DSP1-F1
#
_cell.length_a   1.000
_cell.length_b   1.000
_cell.length_c   1.000
_cell.angle_alpha   90.00
_cell.angle_beta   90.00
_cell.angle_gamma   90.00
#
_symmetry.space_group_name_H-M   'P 1'
#
loop_
_entity.id
_entity.type
_entity.pdbx_description
1 polymer ?
#
loop_
_entity_poly.entity_id
_entity_poly.type
_entity_poly.pdbx_seq_one_letter_code
_entity_poly.pdbx_strand_id
1 'polypeptide(L)' 'MYNIIMKLSNYARKMDVCYKTAWRWFKSGKISGYQMDTGTIIITENDDSKLPQKVVIYVRVSSSENN' A
#
# COMPACT_ATOMS: atom_id res chain seq x y z
N MET A 1 21.05 12.87 3.07
CA MET A 1 19.62 12.51 3.03
C MET A 1 19.41 11.55 1.87
N TYR A 2 19.27 10.26 2.14
CA TYR A 2 19.09 9.23 1.11
C TYR A 2 17.59 9.02 0.88
N ASN A 3 17.14 9.17 -0.37
CA ASN A 3 15.79 8.78 -0.75
C ASN A 3 15.81 7.29 -1.08
N ILE A 4 15.03 6.51 -0.34
CA ILE A 4 14.89 5.09 -0.62
C ILE A 4 13.85 4.96 -1.74
N ILE A 5 14.32 4.41 -2.86
CA ILE A 5 13.50 4.17 -4.05
C ILE A 5 13.19 2.69 -4.12
N MET A 6 11.92 2.32 -4.05
CA MET A 6 11.51 0.92 -4.06
C MET A 6 10.23 0.68 -4.85
N LYS A 7 10.07 -0.52 -5.40
CA LYS A 7 8.81 -0.94 -6.02
C LYS A 7 7.71 -1.00 -4.97
N LEU A 8 6.48 -0.67 -5.39
CA LEU A 8 5.29 -0.76 -4.54
C LEU A 8 5.13 -2.13 -3.84
N SER A 9 5.50 -3.22 -4.50
CA SER A 9 5.46 -4.57 -3.90
C SER A 9 6.46 -4.76 -2.76
N ASN A 10 7.64 -4.14 -2.87
CA ASN A 10 8.66 -4.21 -1.82
C ASN A 10 8.27 -3.32 -0.64
N TYR A 11 7.68 -2.16 -0.94
CA TYR A 11 7.08 -1.26 0.05
C TYR A 11 5.97 -1.95 0.84
N ALA A 12 5.07 -2.64 0.15
CA ALA A 12 4.01 -3.41 0.79
C ALA A 12 4.56 -4.47 1.74
N ARG A 13 5.64 -5.17 1.35
CA ARG A 13 6.34 -6.15 2.21
C ARG A 13 7.01 -5.50 3.42
N LYS A 14 7.69 -4.36 3.23
CA LYS A 14 8.32 -3.60 4.34
C LYS A 14 7.28 -3.15 5.37
N MET A 15 6.11 -2.76 4.89
CA MET A 15 5.00 -2.26 5.71
C MET A 15 4.09 -3.36 6.26
N ASP A 16 4.35 -4.63 5.93
CA ASP A 16 3.49 -5.77 6.25
C ASP A 16 2.01 -5.55 5.85
N VAL A 17 1.79 -4.91 4.69
CA VAL A 17 0.45 -4.67 4.14
C VAL A 17 0.27 -5.37 2.80
N CYS A 18 -0.98 -5.67 2.45
CA CYS A 18 -1.29 -6.17 1.11
C CYS A 18 -0.94 -5.13 0.03
N TYR A 19 -0.50 -5.60 -1.14
CA TYR A 19 -0.23 -4.76 -2.32
C TYR A 19 -1.39 -3.80 -2.64
N LYS A 20 -2.63 -4.28 -2.52
CA LYS A 20 -3.84 -3.47 -2.75
C LYS A 20 -3.96 -2.29 -1.78
N THR A 21 -3.54 -2.46 -0.52
CA THR A 21 -3.53 -1.39 0.48
C THR A 21 -2.49 -0.34 0.14
N ALA A 22 -1.26 -0.76 -0.17
CA ALA A 22 -0.20 0.14 -0.62
C ALA A 22 -0.60 0.91 -1.89
N TRP A 23 -1.25 0.23 -2.85
CA TRP A 23 -1.77 0.86 -4.07
C TRP A 23 -2.87 1.89 -3.77
N ARG A 24 -3.77 1.61 -2.82
CA ARG A 24 -4.77 2.59 -2.38
C ARG A 24 -4.14 3.81 -1.73
N TRP A 25 -3.09 3.63 -0.94
CA TRP A 25 -2.34 4.75 -0.34
C TRP A 25 -1.65 5.60 -1.40
N PHE A 26 -1.05 4.97 -2.41
CA PHE A 26 -0.50 5.66 -3.57
C PHE A 26 -1.57 6.47 -4.30
N LYS A 27 -2.71 5.84 -4.62
CA LYS A 27 -3.86 6.51 -5.26
C LYS A 27 -4.44 7.64 -4.41
N SER A 28 -4.36 7.52 -3.08
CA SER A 28 -4.81 8.53 -2.13
C SER A 28 -3.79 9.66 -1.91
N GLY A 29 -2.59 9.59 -2.51
CA GLY A 29 -1.52 10.57 -2.28
C GLY A 29 -0.90 10.51 -0.88
N LYS A 30 -1.13 9.42 -0.13
CA LYS A 30 -0.59 9.22 1.23
C LYS A 30 0.90 8.84 1.22
N ILE A 31 1.37 8.30 0.10
CA ILE A 31 2.76 7.87 -0.08
C ILE A 31 3.29 8.53 -1.35
N SER A 32 4.51 9.08 -1.25
CA SER A 32 5.16 9.73 -2.37
C SER A 32 5.76 8.70 -3.31
N GLY A 33 5.43 8.80 -4.59
CA GLY A 33 5.92 7.89 -5.61
C GLY A 33 5.50 8.35 -6.99
N TYR A 34 6.00 7.68 -8.02
CA TYR A 34 5.64 7.93 -9.40
C TYR A 34 5.37 6.62 -10.12
N GLN A 35 4.41 6.66 -11.04
CA GLN A 35 4.14 5.57 -11.95
C GLN A 35 4.96 5.79 -13.23
N MET A 36 5.74 4.79 -13.63
CA MET A 36 6.39 4.78 -14.93
C MET A 36 5.38 4.48 -16.03
N ASP A 37 5.69 4.89 -17.26
CA ASP A 37 4.85 4.68 -18.46
C ASP A 37 4.52 3.19 -18.71
N THR A 38 5.42 2.30 -18.28
CA THR A 38 5.24 0.83 -18.31
C THR A 38 4.25 0.28 -17.26
N GLY A 39 3.69 1.13 -16.39
CA GLY A 39 2.77 0.72 -15.31
C GLY A 39 3.47 0.27 -14.02
N THR A 40 4.80 0.36 -13.94
CA THR A 40 5.54 0.08 -12.70
C THR A 40 5.45 1.27 -11.76
N ILE A 41 4.98 1.04 -10.53
CA ILE A 41 4.89 2.06 -9.49
C ILE A 41 6.13 2.01 -8.61
N ILE A 42 6.81 3.14 -8.52
CA ILE A 42 8.00 3.36 -7.71
C ILE A 42 7.65 4.31 -6.58
N ILE A 43 7.94 3.90 -5.35
CA ILE A 43 7.74 4.66 -4.13
C ILE A 43 9.07 5.28 -3.72
N THR A 44 9.02 6.56 -3.39
CA THR A 44 10.16 7.35 -2.92
C THR A 44 9.85 7.75 -1.49
N GLU A 45 10.46 7.06 -0.52
CA GLU A 45 10.29 7.36 0.90
C GLU A 45 11.53 8.07 1.48
N ASN A 46 11.28 9.08 2.31
CA ASN A 46 12.24 9.52 3.33
C ASN A 46 12.02 8.64 4.56
N ASP A 47 13.12 8.26 5.21
CA ASP A 47 13.21 7.29 6.31
C ASP A 47 12.27 7.63 7.51
N ASP A 48 11.80 8.87 7.58
CA ASP A 48 10.97 9.44 8.65
C ASP A 48 9.48 9.03 8.66
N SER A 49 9.02 8.26 7.67
CA SER A 49 7.59 7.95 7.52
C SER A 49 7.15 6.79 8.42
N LYS A 50 7.08 7.01 9.74
CA LYS A 50 6.28 6.18 10.65
C LYS A 50 4.81 6.18 10.18
N LEU A 51 4.32 5.05 9.69
CA LEU A 51 2.94 4.97 9.19
C LEU A 51 1.93 4.51 10.24
N PRO A 52 0.69 5.03 10.15
CA PRO A 52 -0.38 4.76 11.10
C PRO A 52 -0.91 3.34 10.92
N GLN A 53 -0.81 2.54 11.99
CA GLN A 53 -1.41 1.23 12.11
C GLN A 53 -2.94 1.37 12.10
N LYS A 54 -3.58 1.24 10.93
CA LYS A 54 -5.03 1.07 10.84
C LYS A 54 -5.35 -0.11 9.94
N VAL A 55 -5.35 -1.29 10.56
CA VAL A 55 -5.78 -2.54 9.94
C VAL A 55 -7.31 -2.57 9.92
N VAL A 56 -7.89 -2.89 8.78
CA VAL A 56 -9.34 -3.16 8.66
C VAL A 56 -9.46 -4.61 8.20
N ILE A 57 -9.95 -5.46 9.10
CA ILE A 57 -10.22 -6.87 8.84
C ILE A 57 -11.58 -6.94 8.15
N TYR A 58 -11.61 -7.43 6.91
CA TYR A 58 -12.87 -7.68 6.19
C TYR A 58 -13.16 -9.18 6.23
N VAL A 59 -14.11 -9.58 7.07
CA VAL A 59 -14.70 -10.92 7.01
C VAL A 59 -15.88 -10.89 6.03
N ARG A 60 -15.85 -11.79 5.05
CA ARG A 60 -17.02 -12.07 4.21
C ARG A 60 -17.97 -12.95 5.02
N VAL A 61 -19.15 -12.44 5.35
CA VAL A 61 -20.23 -13.24 5.92
C VAL A 61 -21.14 -13.65 4.76
N SER A 62 -21.17 -14.94 4.43
CA SER A 62 -22.26 -15.46 3.62
C SER A 62 -23.43 -15.65 4.58
N SER A 63 -24.40 -14.73 4.58
CA SER A 63 -25.69 -15.05 5.19
C SER A 63 -26.35 -16.12 4.34
N SER A 64 -26.20 -17.38 4.75
CA SER A 64 -27.03 -18.48 4.26
C SER A 64 -28.44 -18.30 4.81
N GLU A 65 -29.23 -17.39 4.25
CA GLU A 65 -30.68 -17.38 4.47
C GLU A 65 -31.31 -18.31 3.45
N ASN A 66 -31.42 -19.58 3.86
CA ASN A 66 -32.25 -20.60 3.25
C ASN A 66 -33.73 -20.22 3.45
N ASN A 67 -34.44 -19.87 2.37
CA ASN A 67 -35.90 -19.97 2.28
C ASN A 67 -36.30 -20.34 0.85
#